data_AF-A0A7U9SA63-F1
#
_entry.id   AF-A0A7U9SA63-F1
#
_cell.length_a   1.000
_cell.length_b   1.000
_cell.length_c   1.000
_cell.angle_alpha   90.00
_cell.angle_beta   90.00
_cell.angle_gamma   90.00
#
_symmetry.space_group_name_H-M   'P 1'
#
loop_
_entity.id
_entity.type
_entity.pdbx_description
1 polymer ?
#
loop_
_entity_poly.entity_id
_entity_poly.type
_entity_poly.pdbx_seq_one_letter_code
_entity_poly.pdbx_strand_id
1 'polypeptide(L)'
;MVMILSCVPINQKVQAADYSTAGCVDWVKARASQIGVTLPPTGKNEYGLYGASAYWTNLPAQYQRGSEPKANALAIWKFSSNAAYKNYGHVAFVESVNGDTVTLTEGGLPSSYTYAGNTGVRLINISKNKISSSGGCSGFLGYVYLTSADTEPPVISNVQISDVNSEGYTVTCTVSDNVGVTSVKFPSWNIDIHGGGDAEWLEGSRNGNTFSVRVNIANLKSGAVQGYYATHIYAYDGAGNSSWENTNNGIPIFIDRTPPEISNIFVSDVTDTGYTVYCTVTDNTWINRVQFPTWTAYNEQDDIVADWATNSLCSGTADGDTYMYRVNISDHNYELGEYITHIYAYDSAGNFVKGIAPSQIIETGMGNLGDDENPGNPGDDEDPDNSGDPENPGNPEDPENPDNPGDPENPGNPGDGSNTGDSSNPGNTEDSSKPDNTVNGRPEDTEDSGDPEDAEQPAQTTCTITFDGNGGTNLSRRTITVRRNQMMGSMPSIQRKGYLFKGWYTERTGGVKMSYYTRATKSQTLYARWETVTKPKKAVITTLKKRGKGKFLVKYRKISGSDGYEICYSTSKKFKSSVKKSNTYSLSKTVKGLKKKKNYYVRIRAYKTDSTGSKVYGSYSKTKKVKV
;
A
#
# COMPACT_ATOMS: atom_id res chain seq x y z
N MET A 1 -18.22 -17.02 37.64
CA MET A 1 -17.81 -18.24 36.89
C MET A 1 -18.62 -18.24 35.60
N VAL A 2 -18.05 -17.64 34.56
CA VAL A 2 -18.72 -17.42 33.26
C VAL A 2 -18.59 -18.73 32.49
N MET A 3 -19.71 -19.43 32.25
CA MET A 3 -19.70 -20.55 31.31
C MET A 3 -19.60 -19.98 29.91
N ILE A 4 -18.45 -20.19 29.29
CA ILE A 4 -18.24 -20.03 27.85
C ILE A 4 -19.18 -21.05 27.18
N LEU A 5 -20.28 -20.59 26.59
CA LEU A 5 -20.99 -21.40 25.60
C LEU A 5 -20.10 -21.45 24.36
N SER A 6 -19.31 -22.51 24.27
CA SER A 6 -18.59 -22.89 23.07
C SER A 6 -19.58 -23.02 21.91
N CYS A 7 -19.28 -22.35 20.79
CA CYS A 7 -19.89 -22.60 19.49
C CYS A 7 -19.96 -24.11 19.23
N VAL A 8 -21.16 -24.69 19.22
CA VAL A 8 -21.37 -26.04 18.72
C VAL A 8 -21.66 -25.91 17.22
N PRO A 9 -20.78 -26.40 16.33
CA PRO A 9 -21.09 -26.46 14.92
C PRO A 9 -22.34 -27.32 14.68
N ILE A 10 -23.15 -26.96 13.68
CA ILE A 10 -24.43 -27.59 13.26
C ILE A 10 -24.25 -29.06 12.75
N ASN A 11 -23.15 -29.71 13.09
CA ASN A 11 -22.78 -31.06 12.68
C ASN A 11 -22.67 -32.06 13.87
N GLN A 12 -23.46 -31.89 14.93
CA GLN A 12 -23.68 -33.03 15.83
C GLN A 12 -24.53 -34.08 15.09
N LYS A 13 -23.83 -35.06 14.50
CA LYS A 13 -24.43 -36.31 14.01
C LYS A 13 -25.25 -36.92 15.14
N VAL A 14 -26.56 -36.92 14.98
CA VAL A 14 -27.45 -37.71 15.83
C VAL A 14 -27.16 -39.18 15.55
N GLN A 15 -27.33 -40.01 16.58
CA GLN A 15 -27.52 -41.45 16.37
C GLN A 15 -28.74 -41.61 15.45
N ALA A 16 -28.56 -42.20 14.27
CA ALA A 16 -29.62 -42.38 13.29
C ALA A 16 -30.88 -42.98 13.95
N ALA A 17 -32.02 -42.32 13.80
CA ALA A 17 -33.28 -42.75 14.36
C ALA A 17 -34.35 -42.91 13.28
N ASP A 18 -35.30 -43.82 13.53
CA ASP A 18 -36.42 -44.06 12.62
C ASP A 18 -37.68 -43.34 13.13
N TYR A 19 -38.15 -42.38 12.34
CA TYR A 19 -39.37 -41.63 12.58
C TYR A 19 -40.53 -42.11 11.69
N SER A 20 -40.39 -43.25 11.01
CA SER A 20 -41.40 -43.71 10.06
C SER A 20 -42.72 -44.16 10.70
N THR A 21 -42.68 -44.53 11.98
CA THR A 21 -43.85 -44.81 12.81
C THR A 21 -44.06 -43.75 13.89
N ALA A 22 -43.24 -42.69 13.91
CA ALA A 22 -43.32 -41.59 14.87
C ALA A 22 -44.14 -40.42 14.31
N GLY A 23 -44.58 -39.49 15.16
CA GLY A 23 -45.30 -38.30 14.69
C GLY A 23 -44.37 -37.16 14.27
N CYS A 24 -44.89 -36.17 13.55
CA CYS A 24 -44.17 -34.91 13.29
C CYS A 24 -43.74 -34.21 14.59
N VAL A 25 -44.52 -34.39 15.67
CA VAL A 25 -44.19 -33.92 17.03
C VAL A 25 -42.90 -34.55 17.57
N ASP A 26 -42.68 -35.85 17.36
CA ASP A 26 -41.50 -36.54 17.90
C ASP A 26 -40.23 -36.11 17.17
N TRP A 27 -40.34 -35.87 15.85
CA TRP A 27 -39.25 -35.28 15.07
C TRP A 27 -38.87 -33.90 15.60
N VAL A 28 -39.82 -32.98 15.74
CA VAL A 28 -39.49 -31.61 16.17
C VAL A 28 -38.99 -31.55 17.61
N LYS A 29 -39.40 -32.46 18.49
CA LYS A 29 -38.81 -32.62 19.83
C LYS A 29 -37.34 -33.03 19.76
N ALA A 30 -37.02 -34.01 18.92
CA ALA A 30 -35.66 -34.48 18.74
C ALA A 30 -34.78 -33.46 18.02
N ARG A 31 -35.35 -32.62 17.16
CA ARG A 31 -34.63 -31.52 16.51
C ARG A 31 -34.42 -30.34 17.46
N ALA A 32 -35.44 -29.98 18.25
CA ALA A 32 -35.34 -28.95 19.28
C ALA A 32 -34.31 -29.28 20.37
N SER A 33 -34.18 -30.55 20.77
CA SER A 33 -33.19 -30.95 21.78
C SER A 33 -31.75 -30.70 21.34
N GLN A 34 -31.47 -30.72 20.03
CA GLN A 34 -30.14 -30.46 19.48
C GLN A 34 -29.72 -28.99 19.59
N ILE A 35 -30.68 -28.08 19.76
CA ILE A 35 -30.45 -26.66 20.05
C ILE A 35 -30.64 -26.34 21.54
N GLY A 36 -30.62 -27.35 22.40
CA GLY A 36 -30.76 -27.19 23.86
C GLY A 36 -32.19 -26.93 24.33
N VAL A 37 -33.20 -27.08 23.47
CA VAL A 37 -34.60 -26.83 23.80
C VAL A 37 -35.33 -28.14 24.10
N THR A 38 -35.86 -28.28 25.31
CA THR A 38 -36.74 -29.40 25.66
C THR A 38 -38.19 -28.98 25.49
N LEU A 39 -38.85 -29.48 24.45
CA LEU A 39 -40.27 -29.22 24.23
C LEU A 39 -41.14 -30.08 25.16
N PRO A 40 -42.15 -29.48 25.83
CA PRO A 40 -43.08 -30.24 26.67
C PRO A 40 -43.98 -31.16 25.82
N PRO A 41 -44.76 -32.05 26.46
CA PRO A 41 -45.91 -32.67 25.81
C PRO A 41 -46.86 -31.62 25.21
N THR A 42 -47.49 -31.92 24.08
CA THR A 42 -48.34 -30.97 23.34
C THR A 42 -49.57 -30.51 24.13
N GLY A 43 -50.03 -31.30 25.10
CA GLY A 43 -51.34 -31.11 25.71
C GLY A 43 -52.48 -31.32 24.70
N LYS A 44 -53.71 -30.97 25.09
CA LYS A 44 -54.90 -31.05 24.24
C LYS A 44 -55.09 -29.74 23.47
N ASN A 45 -55.46 -29.82 22.19
CA ASN A 45 -55.90 -28.66 21.41
C ASN A 45 -57.39 -28.35 21.63
N GLU A 46 -57.92 -27.38 20.88
CA GLU A 46 -59.33 -26.96 20.93
C GLU A 46 -60.35 -28.09 20.63
N TYR A 47 -59.90 -29.20 20.02
CA TYR A 47 -60.72 -30.39 19.74
C TYR A 47 -60.63 -31.45 20.85
N GLY A 48 -59.91 -31.18 21.94
CA GLY A 48 -59.68 -32.13 23.02
C GLY A 48 -58.67 -33.24 22.68
N LEU A 49 -57.97 -33.13 21.54
CA LEU A 49 -57.02 -34.12 21.04
C LEU A 49 -55.58 -33.72 21.34
N TYR A 50 -54.72 -34.71 21.62
CA TYR A 50 -53.28 -34.48 21.75
C TYR A 50 -52.66 -34.41 20.35
N GLY A 51 -52.06 -33.29 19.96
CA GLY A 51 -51.50 -33.14 18.62
C GLY A 51 -50.65 -31.90 18.42
N ALA A 52 -50.01 -31.82 17.25
CA ALA A 52 -49.08 -30.78 16.84
C ALA A 52 -49.64 -29.36 16.95
N SER A 53 -50.91 -29.13 16.60
CA SER A 53 -51.51 -27.78 16.67
C SER A 53 -51.61 -27.23 18.09
N ALA A 54 -51.62 -28.10 19.11
CA ALA A 54 -51.68 -27.70 20.51
C ALA A 54 -50.43 -26.94 20.96
N TYR A 55 -49.29 -27.10 20.28
CA TYR A 55 -48.11 -26.30 20.58
C TYR A 55 -48.30 -24.80 20.36
N TRP A 56 -49.24 -24.40 19.50
CA TRP A 56 -49.58 -22.99 19.33
C TRP A 56 -50.09 -22.35 20.63
N THR A 57 -51.01 -23.03 21.32
CA THR A 57 -51.68 -22.51 22.51
C THR A 57 -50.97 -22.89 23.81
N ASN A 58 -50.39 -24.09 23.88
CA ASN A 58 -49.98 -24.70 25.15
C ASN A 58 -48.49 -24.55 25.44
N LEU A 59 -47.66 -24.14 24.47
CA LEU A 59 -46.26 -23.86 24.77
C LEU A 59 -46.15 -22.67 25.75
N PRO A 60 -45.24 -22.72 26.74
CA PRO A 60 -45.06 -21.62 27.70
C PRO A 60 -44.87 -20.25 27.03
N ALA A 61 -45.22 -19.19 27.76
CA ALA A 61 -45.15 -17.81 27.25
C ALA A 61 -43.74 -17.37 26.81
N GLN A 62 -42.68 -18.04 27.31
CA GLN A 62 -41.30 -17.79 26.91
C GLN A 62 -41.05 -18.04 25.40
N TYR A 63 -41.85 -18.90 24.77
CA TYR A 63 -41.77 -19.16 23.34
C TYR A 63 -42.67 -18.19 22.60
N GLN A 64 -42.09 -17.12 22.05
CA GLN A 64 -42.87 -16.11 21.35
C GLN A 64 -43.50 -16.67 20.08
N ARG A 65 -44.68 -16.14 19.71
CA ARG A 65 -45.38 -16.46 18.47
C ARG A 65 -45.21 -15.32 17.48
N GLY A 66 -45.14 -15.63 16.19
CA GLY A 66 -45.12 -14.60 15.15
C GLY A 66 -45.49 -15.14 13.77
N SER A 67 -45.52 -14.23 12.79
CA SER A 67 -45.89 -14.52 11.41
C SER A 67 -44.70 -14.70 10.46
N GLU A 68 -43.49 -14.33 10.88
CA GLU A 68 -42.27 -14.40 10.06
C GLU A 68 -41.46 -15.67 10.36
N PRO A 69 -40.97 -16.40 9.34
CA PRO A 69 -40.11 -17.54 9.57
C PRO A 69 -38.77 -17.10 10.14
N LYS A 70 -38.27 -17.85 11.13
CA LYS A 70 -36.90 -17.75 11.66
C LYS A 70 -36.30 -19.13 11.77
N ALA A 71 -34.99 -19.24 11.59
CA ALA A 71 -34.28 -20.48 11.89
C ALA A 71 -34.56 -20.90 13.35
N ASN A 72 -34.59 -22.20 13.62
CA ASN A 72 -34.90 -22.78 14.92
C ASN A 72 -36.33 -22.52 15.43
N ALA A 73 -37.26 -22.11 14.55
CA ALA A 73 -38.67 -22.00 14.89
C ALA A 73 -39.45 -23.28 14.58
N LEU A 74 -40.65 -23.40 15.15
CA LEU A 74 -41.66 -24.37 14.74
C LEU A 74 -42.68 -23.70 13.83
N ALA A 75 -42.90 -24.22 12.63
CA ALA A 75 -44.03 -23.84 11.79
C ALA A 75 -45.24 -24.71 12.18
N ILE A 76 -46.40 -24.09 12.48
CA ILE A 76 -47.58 -24.82 13.01
C ILE A 76 -48.81 -24.62 12.14
N TRP A 77 -49.47 -25.73 11.79
CA TRP A 77 -50.76 -25.76 11.08
C TRP A 77 -51.85 -26.35 11.96
N LYS A 78 -53.05 -25.78 11.87
CA LYS A 78 -54.24 -26.22 12.59
C LYS A 78 -54.72 -27.59 12.14
N PHE A 79 -54.59 -27.90 10.85
CA PHE A 79 -55.08 -29.16 10.27
C PHE A 79 -54.00 -29.93 9.50
N SER A 80 -54.03 -31.27 9.64
CA SER A 80 -53.20 -32.19 8.86
C SER A 80 -53.86 -32.57 7.53
N SER A 81 -53.04 -32.90 6.52
CA SER A 81 -53.48 -33.52 5.25
C SER A 81 -54.02 -34.93 5.42
N ASN A 82 -53.62 -35.64 6.48
CA ASN A 82 -54.08 -36.99 6.73
C ASN A 82 -55.49 -36.97 7.34
N ALA A 83 -56.47 -37.55 6.63
CA ALA A 83 -57.87 -37.57 7.06
C ALA A 83 -58.07 -38.19 8.46
N ALA A 84 -57.29 -39.20 8.82
CA ALA A 84 -57.35 -39.84 10.14
C ALA A 84 -56.87 -38.92 11.27
N TYR A 85 -55.98 -37.97 10.96
CA TYR A 85 -55.34 -37.06 11.91
C TYR A 85 -55.68 -35.59 11.63
N LYS A 86 -56.74 -35.31 10.86
CA LYS A 86 -57.08 -33.97 10.40
C LYS A 86 -57.09 -32.94 11.53
N ASN A 87 -57.64 -33.32 12.69
CA ASN A 87 -57.81 -32.44 13.86
C ASN A 87 -56.61 -32.43 14.82
N TYR A 88 -55.54 -33.17 14.52
CA TYR A 88 -54.30 -33.18 15.33
C TYR A 88 -53.34 -32.05 14.94
N GLY A 89 -53.54 -31.45 13.76
CA GLY A 89 -52.67 -30.42 13.20
C GLY A 89 -51.35 -30.96 12.66
N HIS A 90 -50.44 -30.06 12.32
CA HIS A 90 -49.09 -30.40 11.83
C HIS A 90 -48.04 -29.44 12.38
N VAL A 91 -46.81 -29.92 12.53
CA VAL A 91 -45.66 -29.12 12.95
C VAL A 91 -44.41 -29.52 12.17
N ALA A 92 -43.63 -28.53 11.75
CA ALA A 92 -42.33 -28.72 11.11
C ALA A 92 -41.28 -27.82 11.77
N PHE A 93 -40.02 -28.22 11.72
CA PHE A 93 -38.90 -27.43 12.23
C PHE A 93 -38.32 -26.57 11.11
N VAL A 94 -38.05 -25.28 11.39
CA VAL A 94 -37.42 -24.36 10.43
C VAL A 94 -35.90 -24.48 10.54
N GLU A 95 -35.28 -25.11 9.53
CA GLU A 95 -33.84 -25.31 9.48
C GLU A 95 -33.09 -24.02 9.11
N SER A 96 -33.59 -23.29 8.11
CA SER A 96 -32.97 -22.04 7.65
C SER A 96 -33.96 -21.15 6.90
N VAL A 97 -33.68 -19.85 6.84
CA VAL A 97 -34.42 -18.88 6.04
C VAL A 97 -33.42 -18.11 5.19
N ASN A 98 -33.51 -18.25 3.87
CA ASN A 98 -32.61 -17.62 2.91
C ASN A 98 -33.43 -16.81 1.90
N GLY A 99 -33.50 -15.49 2.10
CA GLY A 99 -34.32 -14.60 1.28
C GLY A 99 -35.81 -14.97 1.34
N ASP A 100 -36.40 -15.35 0.19
CA ASP A 100 -37.79 -15.83 0.09
C ASP A 100 -37.94 -17.32 0.41
N THR A 101 -36.86 -18.10 0.51
CA THR A 101 -36.93 -19.54 0.73
C THR A 101 -36.86 -19.88 2.22
N VAL A 102 -37.82 -20.69 2.69
CA VAL A 102 -37.84 -21.31 4.02
C VAL A 102 -37.53 -22.79 3.85
N THR A 103 -36.52 -23.28 4.55
CA THR A 103 -36.16 -24.70 4.59
C THR A 103 -36.76 -25.33 5.85
N LEU A 104 -37.60 -26.34 5.68
CA LEU A 104 -38.31 -27.04 6.74
C LEU A 104 -37.90 -28.51 6.80
N THR A 105 -37.95 -29.11 7.99
CA THR A 105 -37.93 -30.57 8.16
C THR A 105 -39.15 -31.06 8.93
N GLU A 106 -39.70 -32.19 8.48
CA GLU A 106 -40.85 -32.84 9.10
C GLU A 106 -40.65 -34.35 9.18
N GLY A 107 -41.22 -34.96 10.22
CA GLY A 107 -41.19 -36.41 10.44
C GLY A 107 -42.57 -37.06 10.42
N GLY A 108 -42.61 -38.38 10.56
CA GLY A 108 -43.83 -39.18 10.47
C GLY A 108 -44.23 -39.51 9.04
N LEU A 109 -43.23 -39.68 8.18
CA LEU A 109 -43.38 -40.10 6.79
C LEU A 109 -42.91 -41.55 6.61
N PRO A 110 -43.29 -42.25 5.53
CA PRO A 110 -42.75 -43.59 5.25
C PRO A 110 -41.22 -43.64 5.31
N SER A 111 -40.65 -44.79 5.69
CA SER A 111 -39.20 -44.98 5.87
C SER A 111 -38.36 -44.69 4.61
N SER A 112 -38.99 -44.61 3.44
CA SER A 112 -38.36 -44.17 2.18
C SER A 112 -37.86 -42.72 2.21
N TYR A 113 -38.39 -41.87 3.10
CA TYR A 113 -37.92 -40.51 3.28
C TYR A 113 -36.75 -40.49 4.25
N THR A 114 -35.64 -39.86 3.85
CA THR A 114 -34.45 -39.79 4.70
C THR A 114 -33.89 -38.37 4.76
N TYR A 115 -33.49 -37.93 5.94
CA TYR A 115 -32.78 -36.67 6.13
C TYR A 115 -31.74 -36.78 7.25
N ALA A 116 -30.51 -36.35 6.96
CA ALA A 116 -29.39 -36.35 7.91
C ALA A 116 -29.18 -37.69 8.64
N GLY A 117 -29.39 -38.81 7.94
CA GLY A 117 -29.26 -40.16 8.50
C GLY A 117 -30.49 -40.69 9.24
N ASN A 118 -31.56 -39.90 9.39
CA ASN A 118 -32.83 -40.34 9.98
C ASN A 118 -33.80 -40.81 8.89
N THR A 119 -34.56 -41.87 9.15
CA THR A 119 -35.62 -42.37 8.26
C THR A 119 -36.99 -41.82 8.69
N GLY A 120 -37.93 -41.75 7.76
CA GLY A 120 -39.25 -41.15 7.97
C GLY A 120 -39.25 -39.63 8.14
N VAL A 121 -38.20 -38.96 7.64
CA VAL A 121 -38.01 -37.50 7.72
C VAL A 121 -37.72 -36.93 6.33
N ARG A 122 -38.32 -35.79 6.01
CA ARG A 122 -38.11 -35.08 4.74
C ARG A 122 -37.69 -33.63 4.98
N LEU A 123 -36.83 -33.12 4.11
CA LEU A 123 -36.52 -31.70 3.96
C LEU A 123 -37.37 -31.08 2.84
N ILE A 124 -37.92 -29.89 3.09
CA ILE A 124 -38.76 -29.13 2.16
C ILE A 124 -38.20 -27.72 2.01
N ASN A 125 -38.03 -27.26 0.77
CA ASN A 125 -37.77 -25.84 0.48
C ASN A 125 -39.05 -25.21 -0.04
N ILE A 126 -39.50 -24.12 0.57
CA ILE A 126 -40.77 -23.46 0.23
C ILE A 126 -40.64 -21.94 0.28
N SER A 127 -41.23 -21.25 -0.69
CA SER A 127 -41.35 -19.78 -0.66
C SER A 127 -42.21 -19.32 0.51
N LYS A 128 -41.87 -18.17 1.12
CA LYS A 128 -42.61 -17.58 2.25
C LYS A 128 -44.11 -17.45 1.96
N ASN A 129 -44.47 -17.03 0.75
CA ASN A 129 -45.85 -16.86 0.31
C ASN A 129 -46.63 -18.18 0.09
N LYS A 130 -45.96 -19.34 0.10
CA LYS A 130 -46.59 -20.67 -0.08
C LYS A 130 -46.71 -21.48 1.20
N ILE A 131 -46.12 -21.03 2.31
CA ILE A 131 -46.05 -21.82 3.54
C ILE A 131 -47.44 -22.18 4.11
N SER A 132 -48.41 -21.29 3.94
CA SER A 132 -49.80 -21.49 4.37
C SER A 132 -50.49 -22.68 3.70
N SER A 133 -49.96 -23.15 2.56
CA SER A 133 -50.48 -24.23 1.72
C SER A 133 -49.54 -25.45 1.62
N SER A 134 -48.49 -25.53 2.44
CA SER A 134 -47.48 -26.60 2.36
C SER A 134 -48.02 -27.98 2.79
N GLY A 135 -47.56 -29.05 2.14
CA GLY A 135 -47.72 -30.44 2.62
C GLY A 135 -49.16 -30.95 2.74
N GLY A 136 -50.12 -30.29 2.07
CA GLY A 136 -51.56 -30.58 2.19
C GLY A 136 -52.16 -30.21 3.57
N CYS A 137 -51.41 -29.52 4.42
CA CYS A 137 -51.87 -29.00 5.69
C CYS A 137 -52.56 -27.64 5.48
N SER A 138 -53.47 -27.25 6.39
CA SER A 138 -54.23 -26.01 6.26
C SER A 138 -54.43 -25.32 7.61
N GLY A 139 -54.86 -24.05 7.56
CA GLY A 139 -55.01 -23.23 8.76
C GLY A 139 -53.66 -22.96 9.42
N PHE A 140 -52.70 -22.46 8.66
CA PHE A 140 -51.40 -22.06 9.19
C PHE A 140 -51.58 -21.01 10.29
N LEU A 141 -51.07 -21.31 11.47
CA LEU A 141 -51.22 -20.46 12.66
C LEU A 141 -50.07 -19.46 12.75
N GLY A 142 -48.87 -19.87 12.34
CA GLY A 142 -47.66 -19.06 12.37
C GLY A 142 -46.46 -19.85 12.84
N TYR A 143 -45.49 -19.14 13.40
CA TYR A 143 -44.25 -19.69 13.94
C TYR A 143 -44.20 -19.55 15.45
N VAL A 144 -43.64 -20.56 16.12
CA VAL A 144 -43.23 -20.49 17.52
C VAL A 144 -41.71 -20.47 17.57
N TYR A 145 -41.13 -19.41 18.13
CA TYR A 145 -39.68 -19.23 18.21
C TYR A 145 -39.12 -19.98 19.43
N LEU A 146 -38.21 -20.94 19.19
CA LEU A 146 -37.68 -21.80 20.26
C LEU A 146 -36.46 -21.21 20.96
N THR A 147 -35.75 -20.30 20.30
CA THR A 147 -34.65 -19.53 20.87
C THR A 147 -35.11 -18.10 21.14
N SER A 148 -34.45 -17.41 22.07
CA SER A 148 -34.51 -15.94 22.15
C SER A 148 -34.21 -15.36 20.78
N ALA A 149 -34.91 -14.28 20.40
CA ALA A 149 -34.54 -13.52 19.22
C ALA A 149 -33.07 -13.11 19.37
N ASP A 150 -32.26 -13.40 18.37
CA ASP A 150 -30.89 -12.92 18.36
C ASP A 150 -30.91 -11.39 18.29
N THR A 151 -30.22 -10.77 19.26
CA THR A 151 -30.09 -9.33 19.42
C THR A 151 -28.65 -8.86 19.24
N GLU A 152 -27.72 -9.78 19.00
CA GLU A 152 -26.31 -9.45 18.82
C GLU A 152 -26.10 -8.97 17.39
N PRO A 153 -25.66 -7.71 17.16
CA PRO A 153 -25.39 -7.24 15.82
C PRO A 153 -24.10 -7.86 15.28
N PRO A 154 -23.95 -7.95 13.94
CA PRO A 154 -22.70 -8.36 13.32
C PRO A 154 -21.51 -7.55 13.82
N VAL A 155 -20.35 -8.18 13.95
CA VAL A 155 -19.10 -7.50 14.32
C VAL A 155 -18.26 -7.29 13.06
N ILE A 156 -17.96 -6.03 12.76
CA ILE A 156 -17.05 -5.62 11.68
C ILE A 156 -15.64 -5.43 12.26
N SER A 157 -14.63 -6.00 11.60
CA SER A 157 -13.23 -5.91 12.02
C SER A 157 -12.28 -5.94 10.83
N ASN A 158 -10.98 -5.73 11.08
CA ASN A 158 -9.92 -5.82 10.07
C ASN A 158 -10.21 -4.99 8.81
N VAL A 159 -10.76 -3.79 8.97
CA VAL A 159 -11.06 -2.88 7.86
C VAL A 159 -9.76 -2.38 7.24
N GLN A 160 -9.56 -2.59 5.94
CA GLN A 160 -8.38 -2.14 5.20
C GLN A 160 -8.78 -1.42 3.91
N ILE A 161 -7.98 -0.41 3.57
CA ILE A 161 -8.00 0.25 2.26
C ILE A 161 -6.74 -0.15 1.52
N SER A 162 -6.87 -0.53 0.25
CA SER A 162 -5.77 -0.90 -0.62
C SER A 162 -6.02 -0.44 -2.04
N ASP A 163 -5.02 -0.58 -2.92
CA ASP A 163 -5.16 -0.33 -4.37
C ASP A 163 -5.68 1.09 -4.67
N VAL A 164 -5.19 2.10 -3.95
CA VAL A 164 -5.59 3.49 -4.18
C VAL A 164 -4.91 3.99 -5.45
N ASN A 165 -5.70 4.40 -6.43
CA ASN A 165 -5.24 4.95 -7.72
C ASN A 165 -6.28 5.94 -8.27
N SER A 166 -6.03 6.52 -9.45
CA SER A 166 -6.86 7.55 -10.06
C SER A 166 -8.30 7.10 -10.41
N GLU A 167 -8.56 5.79 -10.44
CA GLU A 167 -9.88 5.20 -10.65
C GLU A 167 -10.63 4.88 -9.35
N GLY A 168 -9.96 4.94 -8.20
CA GLY A 168 -10.56 4.70 -6.87
C GLY A 168 -9.74 3.79 -5.98
N TYR A 169 -10.40 2.99 -5.14
CA TYR A 169 -9.76 2.20 -4.09
C TYR A 169 -10.55 0.93 -3.74
N THR A 170 -9.89 -0.03 -3.12
CA THR A 170 -10.51 -1.27 -2.63
C THR A 170 -10.68 -1.23 -1.12
N VAL A 171 -11.87 -1.58 -0.64
CA VAL A 171 -12.18 -1.77 0.78
C VAL A 171 -12.26 -3.27 1.06
N THR A 172 -11.67 -3.71 2.16
CA THR A 172 -11.84 -5.07 2.69
C THR A 172 -12.15 -5.02 4.17
N CYS A 173 -12.94 -5.98 4.67
CA CYS A 173 -13.20 -6.17 6.10
C CYS A 173 -13.50 -7.63 6.40
N THR A 174 -13.42 -7.99 7.69
CA THR A 174 -13.94 -9.26 8.22
C THR A 174 -15.24 -8.99 8.96
N VAL A 175 -16.26 -9.80 8.70
CA VAL A 175 -17.55 -9.70 9.40
C VAL A 175 -17.93 -11.06 9.98
N SER A 176 -18.26 -11.08 11.26
CA SER A 176 -18.69 -12.28 11.99
C SER A 176 -19.97 -12.00 12.76
N ASP A 177 -20.77 -13.03 12.94
CA ASP A 177 -22.05 -12.95 13.63
C ASP A 177 -22.43 -14.33 14.19
N ASN A 178 -23.22 -14.37 15.27
CA ASN A 178 -23.62 -15.61 15.96
C ASN A 178 -24.69 -16.42 15.19
N VAL A 179 -25.49 -15.78 14.33
CA VAL A 179 -26.51 -16.42 13.48
C VAL A 179 -26.20 -16.33 11.98
N GLY A 180 -25.19 -15.56 11.61
CA GLY A 180 -24.59 -15.51 10.29
C GLY A 180 -24.92 -14.24 9.52
N VAL A 181 -23.93 -13.76 8.77
CA VAL A 181 -24.00 -12.51 7.99
C VAL A 181 -24.76 -12.74 6.68
N THR A 182 -25.79 -11.91 6.44
CA THR A 182 -26.62 -11.95 5.22
C THR A 182 -26.10 -11.02 4.14
N SER A 183 -25.67 -9.81 4.47
CA SER A 183 -25.12 -8.85 3.51
C SER A 183 -24.18 -7.85 4.15
N VAL A 184 -23.26 -7.32 3.34
CA VAL A 184 -22.37 -6.22 3.72
C VAL A 184 -22.34 -5.21 2.58
N LYS A 185 -22.64 -3.95 2.89
CA LYS A 185 -22.75 -2.86 1.92
C LYS A 185 -21.75 -1.75 2.22
N PHE A 186 -21.32 -1.05 1.17
CA PHE A 186 -20.27 -0.05 1.20
C PHE A 186 -20.74 1.28 0.60
N PRO A 187 -21.64 2.03 1.27
CA PRO A 187 -22.05 3.34 0.79
C PRO A 187 -20.84 4.26 0.65
N SER A 188 -20.65 4.81 -0.56
CA SER A 188 -19.46 5.58 -0.92
C SER A 188 -19.85 6.89 -1.64
N TRP A 189 -19.13 7.98 -1.37
CA TRP A 189 -19.37 9.29 -1.97
C TRP A 189 -18.11 10.16 -2.01
N ASN A 190 -18.12 11.15 -2.91
CA ASN A 190 -17.17 12.25 -2.89
C ASN A 190 -17.65 13.32 -1.90
N ILE A 191 -16.82 13.68 -0.92
CA ILE A 191 -17.20 14.60 0.16
C ILE A 191 -17.14 16.07 -0.28
N ASP A 192 -16.38 16.38 -1.34
CA ASP A 192 -16.20 17.74 -1.83
C ASP A 192 -17.42 18.22 -2.63
N ILE A 193 -18.20 17.27 -3.18
CA ILE A 193 -19.39 17.53 -4.00
C ILE A 193 -20.69 17.17 -3.28
N HIS A 194 -20.70 16.07 -2.51
CA HIS A 194 -21.91 15.53 -1.89
C HIS A 194 -21.72 15.27 -0.40
N GLY A 195 -22.81 15.41 0.37
CA GLY A 195 -22.88 14.88 1.73
C GLY A 195 -23.18 13.38 1.73
N GLY A 196 -23.01 12.70 2.87
CA GLY A 196 -23.26 11.26 2.99
C GLY A 196 -24.68 10.80 2.67
N GLY A 197 -25.65 11.72 2.58
CA GLY A 197 -27.03 11.42 2.16
C GLY A 197 -27.18 10.96 0.71
N ASP A 198 -26.22 11.28 -0.17
CA ASP A 198 -26.26 10.94 -1.59
C ASP A 198 -25.36 9.75 -1.97
N ALA A 199 -24.91 8.96 -1.00
CA ALA A 199 -24.01 7.83 -1.23
C ALA A 199 -24.55 6.81 -2.25
N GLU A 200 -23.63 6.21 -3.00
CA GLU A 200 -23.90 5.04 -3.84
C GLU A 200 -23.65 3.76 -3.02
N TRP A 201 -24.64 2.88 -2.95
CA TRP A 201 -24.61 1.71 -2.06
C TRP A 201 -24.09 0.49 -2.81
N LEU A 202 -22.80 0.21 -2.64
CA LEU A 202 -22.12 -0.89 -3.31
C LEU A 202 -22.23 -2.20 -2.51
N GLU A 203 -22.54 -3.31 -3.19
CA GLU A 203 -22.61 -4.63 -2.57
C GLU A 203 -21.22 -5.28 -2.44
N GLY A 204 -20.94 -5.86 -1.26
CA GLY A 204 -19.69 -6.55 -0.99
C GLY A 204 -19.62 -7.96 -1.58
N SER A 205 -18.49 -8.29 -2.21
CA SER A 205 -18.17 -9.67 -2.60
C SER A 205 -17.67 -10.46 -1.39
N ARG A 206 -18.23 -11.65 -1.16
CA ARG A 206 -17.93 -12.50 0.01
C ARG A 206 -16.96 -13.64 -0.33
N ASN A 207 -15.93 -13.81 0.50
CA ASN A 207 -15.07 -15.00 0.54
C ASN A 207 -14.87 -15.42 2.00
N GLY A 208 -15.56 -16.47 2.44
CA GLY A 208 -15.62 -16.85 3.85
C GLY A 208 -16.27 -15.75 4.71
N ASN A 209 -15.51 -15.23 5.67
CA ASN A 209 -15.90 -14.10 6.53
C ASN A 209 -15.34 -12.76 6.02
N THR A 210 -14.58 -12.75 4.93
CA THR A 210 -14.02 -11.54 4.35
C THR A 210 -14.96 -10.98 3.28
N PHE A 211 -15.24 -9.69 3.38
CA PHE A 211 -16.01 -8.94 2.40
C PHE A 211 -15.12 -7.89 1.75
N SER A 212 -15.26 -7.72 0.44
CA SER A 212 -14.48 -6.75 -0.33
C SER A 212 -15.33 -6.04 -1.37
N VAL A 213 -15.02 -4.78 -1.63
CA VAL A 213 -15.56 -4.03 -2.76
C VAL A 213 -14.47 -3.15 -3.37
N ARG A 214 -14.50 -3.02 -4.71
CA ARG A 214 -13.76 -1.97 -5.42
C ARG A 214 -14.68 -0.76 -5.56
N VAL A 215 -14.33 0.36 -4.93
CA VAL A 215 -14.98 1.65 -5.11
C VAL A 215 -14.40 2.29 -6.37
N ASN A 216 -15.05 2.07 -7.51
CA ASN A 216 -14.72 2.77 -8.74
C ASN A 216 -15.42 4.13 -8.74
N ILE A 217 -14.67 5.22 -8.70
CA ILE A 217 -15.23 6.58 -8.55
C ILE A 217 -16.06 7.01 -9.76
N ALA A 218 -15.83 6.42 -10.94
CA ALA A 218 -16.63 6.68 -12.14
C ALA A 218 -18.09 6.21 -11.99
N ASN A 219 -18.33 5.24 -11.11
CA ASN A 219 -19.66 4.69 -10.85
C ASN A 219 -20.38 5.42 -9.72
N LEU A 220 -19.72 6.36 -9.05
CA LEU A 220 -20.35 7.18 -8.02
C LEU A 220 -21.09 8.35 -8.67
N LYS A 221 -22.09 8.90 -7.96
CA LYS A 221 -22.90 10.01 -8.47
C LYS A 221 -22.12 11.28 -8.80
N SER A 222 -20.97 11.48 -8.14
CA SER A 222 -20.03 12.56 -8.45
C SER A 222 -19.37 12.42 -9.83
N GLY A 223 -19.40 11.22 -10.41
CA GLY A 223 -18.53 10.84 -11.52
C GLY A 223 -17.06 10.78 -11.12
N ALA A 224 -16.21 10.57 -12.13
CA ALA A 224 -14.77 10.40 -11.98
C ALA A 224 -14.04 11.74 -11.78
N VAL A 225 -14.12 12.30 -10.58
CA VAL A 225 -13.53 13.59 -10.22
C VAL A 225 -12.38 13.43 -9.21
N GLN A 226 -11.41 14.33 -9.26
CA GLN A 226 -10.38 14.44 -8.22
C GLN A 226 -11.00 14.97 -6.92
N GLY A 227 -10.55 14.45 -5.78
CA GLY A 227 -11.03 14.93 -4.48
C GLY A 227 -11.01 13.87 -3.40
N TYR A 228 -11.67 14.18 -2.29
CA TYR A 228 -11.75 13.30 -1.13
C TYR A 228 -13.02 12.45 -1.18
N TYR A 229 -12.85 11.16 -0.88
CA TYR A 229 -13.92 10.17 -0.90
C TYR A 229 -14.04 9.50 0.46
N ALA A 230 -15.27 9.18 0.85
CA ALA A 230 -15.57 8.43 2.05
C ALA A 230 -16.37 7.17 1.71
N THR A 231 -16.15 6.12 2.49
CA THR A 231 -16.93 4.88 2.47
C THR A 231 -17.25 4.47 3.90
N HIS A 232 -18.49 4.07 4.16
CA HIS A 232 -18.84 3.34 5.38
C HIS A 232 -19.05 1.86 5.05
N ILE A 233 -19.13 1.03 6.09
CA ILE A 233 -19.44 -0.39 5.98
C ILE A 233 -20.70 -0.63 6.80
N TYR A 234 -21.72 -1.25 6.22
CA TYR A 234 -22.92 -1.70 6.91
C TYR A 234 -23.02 -3.21 6.80
N ALA A 235 -23.15 -3.90 7.92
CA ALA A 235 -23.31 -5.35 7.98
C ALA A 235 -24.70 -5.71 8.55
N TYR A 236 -25.30 -6.76 8.01
CA TYR A 236 -26.61 -7.25 8.39
C TYR A 236 -26.56 -8.77 8.63
N ASP A 237 -27.32 -9.26 9.62
CA ASP A 237 -27.49 -10.69 9.89
C ASP A 237 -28.84 -11.24 9.40
N GLY A 238 -29.11 -12.51 9.70
CA GLY A 238 -30.38 -13.18 9.40
C GLY A 238 -31.52 -12.90 10.38
N ALA A 239 -31.22 -12.31 11.54
CA ALA A 239 -32.18 -11.92 12.56
C ALA A 239 -32.74 -10.50 12.36
N GLY A 240 -32.09 -9.71 11.50
CA GLY A 240 -32.42 -8.32 11.20
C GLY A 240 -31.60 -7.30 11.99
N ASN A 241 -30.58 -7.71 12.74
CA ASN A 241 -29.68 -6.76 13.38
C ASN A 241 -28.66 -6.23 12.37
N SER A 242 -28.10 -5.06 12.68
CA SER A 242 -27.11 -4.41 11.85
C SER A 242 -26.06 -3.69 12.67
N SER A 243 -24.86 -3.63 12.13
CA SER A 243 -23.80 -2.75 12.62
C SER A 243 -23.23 -1.93 11.47
N TRP A 244 -22.51 -0.88 11.82
CA TRP A 244 -21.80 -0.09 10.83
C TRP A 244 -20.45 0.37 11.37
N GLU A 245 -19.51 0.59 10.46
CA GLU A 245 -18.18 1.09 10.76
C GLU A 245 -17.72 2.10 9.71
N ASN A 246 -16.84 3.01 10.13
CA ASN A 246 -16.14 3.89 9.19
C ASN A 246 -15.00 3.13 8.52
N THR A 247 -14.79 3.36 7.22
CA THR A 247 -13.48 3.02 6.65
C THR A 247 -12.42 3.99 7.13
N ASN A 248 -11.17 3.51 7.23
CA ASN A 248 -10.00 4.36 7.50
C ASN A 248 -10.14 5.28 8.74
N ASN A 249 -10.83 4.83 9.78
CA ASN A 249 -11.13 5.61 10.99
C ASN A 249 -11.76 6.99 10.70
N GLY A 250 -12.63 7.05 9.69
CA GLY A 250 -13.32 8.27 9.27
C GLY A 250 -12.42 9.29 8.57
N ILE A 251 -11.23 8.88 8.10
CA ILE A 251 -10.36 9.73 7.29
C ILE A 251 -10.70 9.51 5.81
N PRO A 252 -11.13 10.55 5.09
CA PRO A 252 -11.39 10.45 3.66
C PRO A 252 -10.14 10.08 2.84
N ILE A 253 -10.35 9.34 1.76
CA ILE A 253 -9.32 8.93 0.80
C ILE A 253 -9.23 9.99 -0.29
N PHE A 254 -8.06 10.61 -0.45
CA PHE A 254 -7.82 11.52 -1.58
C PHE A 254 -7.52 10.71 -2.83
N ILE A 255 -8.24 10.98 -3.92
CA ILE A 255 -8.01 10.41 -5.25
C ILE A 255 -7.45 11.50 -6.15
N ASP A 256 -6.18 11.33 -6.52
CA ASP A 256 -5.48 12.20 -7.44
C ASP A 256 -5.67 11.75 -8.90
N ARG A 257 -6.02 12.69 -9.75
CA ARG A 257 -6.23 12.47 -11.20
C ARG A 257 -5.43 13.47 -12.03
N THR A 258 -4.56 14.25 -11.41
CA THR A 258 -3.71 15.22 -12.10
C THR A 258 -2.49 14.46 -12.61
N PRO A 259 -2.22 14.45 -13.93
CA PRO A 259 -1.01 13.83 -14.44
C PRO A 259 0.24 14.62 -14.06
N PRO A 260 1.41 13.95 -13.99
CA PRO A 260 2.69 14.65 -13.88
C PRO A 260 2.93 15.62 -15.03
N GLU A 261 3.86 16.53 -14.82
CA GLU A 261 4.38 17.44 -15.83
C GLU A 261 5.83 17.09 -16.17
N ILE A 262 6.14 17.03 -17.46
CA ILE A 262 7.52 16.89 -17.95
C ILE A 262 7.94 18.22 -18.60
N SER A 263 9.11 18.72 -18.22
CA SER A 263 9.72 19.93 -18.80
C SER A 263 11.24 19.77 -18.95
N ASN A 264 11.91 20.78 -19.52
CA ASN A 264 13.36 20.84 -19.66
C ASN A 264 13.98 19.56 -20.26
N ILE A 265 13.37 19.03 -21.32
CA ILE A 265 13.88 17.83 -22.00
C ILE A 265 15.08 18.22 -22.86
N PHE A 266 16.21 17.57 -22.64
CA PHE A 266 17.40 17.74 -23.48
C PHE A 266 18.27 16.50 -23.50
N VAL A 267 19.10 16.40 -24.54
CA VAL A 267 20.09 15.33 -24.69
C VAL A 267 21.49 15.89 -24.50
N SER A 268 22.39 15.10 -23.92
CA SER A 268 23.83 15.38 -23.88
C SER A 268 24.65 14.10 -23.98
N ASP A 269 25.98 14.23 -23.95
CA ASP A 269 26.91 13.09 -24.04
C ASP A 269 26.65 12.18 -25.26
N VAL A 270 26.30 12.79 -26.40
CA VAL A 270 26.14 12.12 -27.69
C VAL A 270 27.51 11.66 -28.19
N THR A 271 27.62 10.36 -28.43
CA THR A 271 28.85 9.66 -28.81
C THR A 271 28.51 8.49 -29.71
N ASP A 272 29.53 7.89 -30.33
CA ASP A 272 29.44 6.59 -31.00
C ASP A 272 29.04 5.40 -30.09
N THR A 273 28.80 5.64 -28.80
CA THR A 273 28.31 4.62 -27.85
C THR A 273 26.92 4.95 -27.30
N GLY A 274 26.25 5.97 -27.84
CA GLY A 274 24.92 6.43 -27.42
C GLY A 274 24.92 7.83 -26.81
N TYR A 275 23.84 8.18 -26.11
CA TYR A 275 23.55 9.53 -25.60
C TYR A 275 22.80 9.48 -24.26
N THR A 276 22.73 10.61 -23.55
CA THR A 276 22.07 10.71 -22.24
C THR A 276 20.91 11.70 -22.32
N VAL A 277 19.70 11.25 -21.98
CA VAL A 277 18.49 12.06 -21.92
C VAL A 277 18.30 12.61 -20.52
N TYR A 278 17.90 13.87 -20.43
CA TYR A 278 17.53 14.56 -19.20
C TYR A 278 16.14 15.16 -19.34
N CYS A 279 15.38 15.19 -18.25
CA CYS A 279 14.16 15.97 -18.13
C CYS A 279 13.92 16.40 -16.68
N THR A 280 13.10 17.42 -16.47
CA THR A 280 12.50 17.74 -15.18
C THR A 280 11.10 17.14 -15.12
N VAL A 281 10.75 16.48 -14.01
CA VAL A 281 9.44 15.90 -13.78
C VAL A 281 8.90 16.35 -12.44
N THR A 282 7.72 16.94 -12.44
CA THR A 282 7.02 17.46 -11.24
C THR A 282 5.58 16.98 -11.22
N ASP A 283 4.98 16.93 -10.05
CA ASP A 283 3.57 16.54 -9.88
C ASP A 283 3.00 17.14 -8.58
N ASN A 284 1.68 17.25 -8.48
CA ASN A 284 0.99 17.64 -7.24
C ASN A 284 1.04 16.52 -6.18
N THR A 285 1.34 15.29 -6.58
CA THR A 285 1.68 14.15 -5.72
C THR A 285 3.10 13.64 -5.98
N TRP A 286 3.35 12.35 -5.77
CA TRP A 286 4.68 11.75 -5.87
C TRP A 286 4.87 11.05 -7.19
N ILE A 287 5.98 11.35 -7.87
CA ILE A 287 6.45 10.58 -9.02
C ILE A 287 6.78 9.16 -8.56
N ASN A 288 6.10 8.18 -9.15
CA ASN A 288 6.36 6.76 -8.95
C ASN A 288 7.59 6.31 -9.74
N ARG A 289 7.66 6.67 -11.03
CA ARG A 289 8.76 6.32 -11.94
C ARG A 289 8.77 7.19 -13.18
N VAL A 290 9.92 7.27 -13.83
CA VAL A 290 10.06 7.88 -15.16
C VAL A 290 10.78 6.89 -16.07
N GLN A 291 10.11 6.46 -17.14
CA GLN A 291 10.61 5.48 -18.10
C GLN A 291 11.06 6.15 -19.38
N PHE A 292 12.11 5.60 -20.00
CA PHE A 292 12.75 6.10 -21.21
C PHE A 292 12.79 5.01 -22.29
N PRO A 293 11.64 4.47 -22.72
CA PRO A 293 11.62 3.52 -23.84
C PRO A 293 12.27 4.16 -25.06
N THR A 294 13.24 3.43 -25.61
CA THR A 294 14.09 3.86 -26.71
C THR A 294 14.13 2.75 -27.74
N TRP A 295 14.18 3.12 -29.01
CA TRP A 295 14.34 2.21 -30.13
C TRP A 295 15.05 2.91 -31.29
N THR A 296 15.59 2.14 -32.20
CA THR A 296 16.14 2.62 -33.48
C THR A 296 15.04 2.70 -34.53
N ALA A 297 15.06 3.72 -35.39
CA ALA A 297 14.13 3.79 -36.52
C ALA A 297 14.36 2.65 -37.55
N TYR A 298 15.50 1.97 -37.45
CA TYR A 298 15.82 0.77 -38.19
C TYR A 298 14.94 -0.38 -37.67
N ASN A 299 14.22 -1.08 -38.55
CA ASN A 299 13.32 -2.19 -38.18
C ASN A 299 12.19 -1.86 -37.16
N GLU A 300 11.75 -0.60 -37.14
CA GLU A 300 10.63 -0.10 -36.32
C GLU A 300 10.90 -0.03 -34.82
N GLN A 301 10.38 -0.94 -34.00
CA GLN A 301 10.52 -0.95 -32.52
C GLN A 301 10.95 -2.33 -32.04
N ASP A 302 11.67 -3.08 -32.86
CA ASP A 302 12.08 -4.46 -32.56
C ASP A 302 13.11 -4.54 -31.42
N ASP A 303 13.85 -3.47 -31.18
CA ASP A 303 14.87 -3.34 -30.14
C ASP A 303 14.39 -2.59 -28.88
N ILE A 304 13.09 -2.28 -28.78
CA ILE A 304 12.53 -1.67 -27.58
C ILE A 304 12.56 -2.67 -26.41
N VAL A 305 12.89 -2.15 -25.21
CA VAL A 305 12.87 -2.96 -23.99
C VAL A 305 11.47 -3.55 -23.76
N ALA A 306 11.36 -4.88 -23.67
CA ALA A 306 10.12 -5.55 -23.33
C ALA A 306 9.59 -5.10 -21.95
N ASP A 307 8.28 -4.92 -21.84
CA ASP A 307 7.60 -4.42 -20.64
C ASP A 307 8.13 -3.07 -20.12
N TRP A 308 8.62 -2.21 -21.03
CA TRP A 308 9.25 -0.91 -20.72
C TRP A 308 8.46 -0.04 -19.75
N ALA A 309 7.13 -0.18 -19.69
CA ALA A 309 6.29 0.58 -18.78
C ALA A 309 6.65 0.34 -17.31
N THR A 310 7.26 -0.80 -16.97
CA THR A 310 7.69 -1.14 -15.59
C THR A 310 9.12 -1.67 -15.51
N ASN A 311 9.76 -1.99 -16.65
CA ASN A 311 11.10 -2.54 -16.68
C ASN A 311 12.15 -1.55 -16.16
N SER A 312 12.96 -1.98 -15.19
CA SER A 312 14.00 -1.14 -14.59
C SER A 312 15.15 -0.81 -15.55
N LEU A 313 15.31 -1.55 -16.65
CA LEU A 313 16.37 -1.33 -17.63
C LEU A 313 16.24 0.02 -18.34
N CYS A 314 15.02 0.52 -18.52
CA CYS A 314 14.74 1.82 -19.12
C CYS A 314 14.30 2.89 -18.11
N SER A 315 14.51 2.66 -16.80
CA SER A 315 14.12 3.60 -15.76
C SER A 315 15.15 4.70 -15.55
N GLY A 316 14.69 5.95 -15.52
CA GLY A 316 15.53 7.09 -15.22
C GLY A 316 16.00 7.12 -13.78
N THR A 317 17.20 7.67 -13.58
CA THR A 317 17.75 7.96 -12.26
C THR A 317 17.36 9.38 -11.85
N ALA A 318 16.76 9.52 -10.67
CA ALA A 318 16.36 10.82 -10.12
C ALA A 318 17.52 11.53 -9.39
N ASP A 319 17.62 12.84 -9.60
CA ASP A 319 18.39 13.81 -8.81
C ASP A 319 17.49 15.03 -8.53
N GLY A 320 16.79 15.00 -7.40
CA GLY A 320 15.66 15.91 -7.15
C GLY A 320 14.56 15.71 -8.19
N ASP A 321 14.08 16.80 -8.79
CA ASP A 321 13.06 16.77 -9.85
C ASP A 321 13.64 16.45 -11.23
N THR A 322 14.96 16.26 -11.35
CA THR A 322 15.62 15.97 -12.62
C THR A 322 15.83 14.47 -12.78
N TYR A 323 15.37 13.92 -13.91
CA TYR A 323 15.55 12.52 -14.27
C TYR A 323 16.53 12.41 -15.43
N MET A 324 17.42 11.42 -15.33
CA MET A 324 18.45 11.16 -16.32
C MET A 324 18.44 9.69 -16.73
N TYR A 325 18.58 9.43 -18.02
CA TYR A 325 18.71 8.08 -18.57
C TYR A 325 19.80 8.02 -19.63
N ARG A 326 20.67 7.01 -19.55
CA ARG A 326 21.72 6.76 -20.54
C ARG A 326 21.22 5.70 -21.52
N VAL A 327 21.10 6.10 -22.79
CA VAL A 327 20.91 5.19 -23.92
C VAL A 327 22.27 4.66 -24.36
N ASN A 328 22.44 3.34 -24.40
CA ASN A 328 23.63 2.70 -24.96
C ASN A 328 23.24 1.95 -26.23
N ILE A 329 23.98 2.15 -27.31
CA ILE A 329 23.74 1.42 -28.56
C ILE A 329 23.91 -0.11 -28.40
N SER A 330 24.66 -0.56 -27.39
CA SER A 330 24.83 -1.98 -27.06
C SER A 330 23.51 -2.65 -26.65
N ASP A 331 22.55 -1.85 -26.18
CA ASP A 331 21.24 -2.32 -25.77
C ASP A 331 20.26 -2.35 -26.97
N HIS A 332 20.74 -1.89 -28.14
CA HIS A 332 20.00 -1.65 -29.38
C HIS A 332 20.77 -2.24 -30.58
N ASN A 333 21.26 -3.48 -30.42
CA ASN A 333 21.95 -4.27 -31.45
C ASN A 333 23.18 -3.60 -32.10
N TYR A 334 23.74 -2.54 -31.52
CA TYR A 334 24.76 -1.68 -32.13
C TYR A 334 24.32 -1.04 -33.45
N GLU A 335 23.02 -0.87 -33.65
CA GLU A 335 22.45 -0.27 -34.84
C GLU A 335 22.85 1.21 -34.96
N LEU A 336 22.87 1.69 -36.20
CA LEU A 336 23.23 3.07 -36.53
C LEU A 336 22.02 3.74 -37.17
N GLY A 337 21.98 5.07 -37.12
CA GLY A 337 20.87 5.86 -37.62
C GLY A 337 20.11 6.57 -36.50
N GLU A 338 18.85 6.89 -36.76
CA GLU A 338 18.02 7.67 -35.86
C GLU A 338 17.53 6.82 -34.68
N TYR A 339 17.78 7.30 -33.47
CA TYR A 339 17.24 6.80 -32.23
C TYR A 339 16.11 7.69 -31.74
N ILE A 340 15.02 7.07 -31.31
CA ILE A 340 13.85 7.74 -30.77
C ILE A 340 13.69 7.33 -29.30
N THR A 341 13.66 8.32 -28.40
CA THR A 341 13.38 8.09 -26.98
C THR A 341 12.11 8.82 -26.57
N HIS A 342 11.11 8.07 -26.14
CA HIS A 342 9.97 8.63 -25.41
C HIS A 342 10.28 8.71 -23.92
N ILE A 343 9.56 9.58 -23.22
CA ILE A 343 9.63 9.72 -21.76
C ILE A 343 8.23 9.52 -21.21
N TYR A 344 8.06 8.62 -20.25
CA TYR A 344 6.79 8.40 -19.56
C TYR A 344 6.99 8.62 -18.08
N ALA A 345 6.39 9.68 -17.53
CA ALA A 345 6.37 9.91 -16.09
C ALA A 345 5.05 9.41 -15.53
N TYR A 346 5.13 8.60 -14.47
CA TYR A 346 3.98 8.09 -13.73
C TYR A 346 4.03 8.62 -12.31
N ASP A 347 2.89 9.08 -11.79
CA ASP A 347 2.75 9.35 -10.36
C ASP A 347 2.36 8.08 -9.57
N SER A 348 2.19 8.24 -8.27
CA SER A 348 1.81 7.18 -7.33
C SER A 348 0.33 6.83 -7.38
N ALA A 349 -0.52 7.68 -7.97
CA ALA A 349 -1.93 7.41 -8.24
C ALA A 349 -2.15 6.68 -9.59
N GLY A 350 -1.09 6.49 -10.38
CA GLY A 350 -1.14 5.85 -11.69
C GLY A 350 -1.45 6.81 -12.85
N ASN A 351 -1.56 8.13 -12.62
CA ASN A 351 -1.63 9.07 -13.73
C ASN A 351 -0.28 9.15 -14.42
N PHE A 352 -0.30 9.46 -15.72
CA PHE A 352 0.92 9.54 -16.49
C PHE A 352 0.86 10.61 -17.57
N VAL A 353 2.05 11.07 -17.94
CA VAL A 353 2.27 11.98 -19.08
C VAL A 353 3.36 11.42 -19.98
N LYS A 354 3.24 11.71 -21.27
CA LYS A 354 4.25 11.37 -22.29
C LYS A 354 5.00 12.63 -22.72
N GLY A 355 6.33 12.56 -22.68
CA GLY A 355 7.26 13.47 -23.35
C GLY A 355 8.00 12.76 -24.48
N ILE A 356 8.68 13.54 -25.32
CA ILE A 356 9.53 13.04 -26.40
C ILE A 356 10.87 13.74 -26.29
N ALA A 357 11.97 12.97 -26.25
CA ALA A 357 13.31 13.53 -26.30
C ALA A 357 13.69 13.91 -27.74
N PRO A 358 14.55 14.92 -27.95
CA PRO A 358 15.15 15.18 -29.26
C PRO A 358 15.76 13.89 -29.83
N SER A 359 15.36 13.49 -31.04
CA SER A 359 15.91 12.30 -31.69
C SER A 359 17.42 12.45 -31.95
N GLN A 360 18.14 11.34 -31.91
CA GLN A 360 19.60 11.34 -32.03
C GLN A 360 20.05 10.44 -33.17
N ILE A 361 20.84 10.98 -34.09
CA ILE A 361 21.43 10.20 -35.17
C ILE A 361 22.81 9.71 -34.68
N ILE A 362 23.03 8.40 -34.70
CA ILE A 362 24.31 7.78 -34.34
C ILE A 362 24.95 7.19 -35.61
N GLU A 363 26.14 7.67 -35.97
CA GLU A 363 26.88 7.24 -37.16
C GLU A 363 28.31 6.80 -36.81
N THR A 364 28.92 5.97 -37.66
CA THR A 364 30.33 5.58 -37.51
C THR A 364 31.24 6.81 -37.53
N GLY A 365 32.07 6.97 -36.50
CA GLY A 365 33.09 8.03 -36.48
C GLY A 365 32.66 9.35 -35.82
N MET A 366 31.53 9.40 -35.10
CA MET A 366 31.10 10.55 -34.29
C MET A 366 32.05 10.86 -33.12
N GLY A 367 33.17 11.50 -33.46
CA GLY A 367 34.05 12.16 -32.52
C GLY A 367 33.48 13.51 -32.06
N ASN A 368 32.54 13.51 -31.12
CA ASN A 368 32.22 14.66 -30.25
C ASN A 368 32.01 15.98 -31.02
N LEU A 369 30.91 16.05 -31.77
CA LEU A 369 30.24 17.30 -32.10
C LEU A 369 29.62 17.82 -30.79
N GLY A 370 30.07 18.99 -30.35
CA GLY A 370 29.48 19.67 -29.21
C GLY A 370 28.64 20.82 -29.74
N ASP A 371 27.52 21.05 -29.07
CA ASP A 371 26.76 22.28 -28.97
C ASP A 371 26.80 23.18 -30.22
N ASP A 372 25.87 22.97 -31.15
CA ASP A 372 25.39 24.05 -32.02
C ASP A 372 23.85 24.12 -31.96
N GLU A 373 23.43 25.28 -31.48
CA GLU A 373 22.18 26.04 -31.62
C GLU A 373 20.83 25.31 -31.77
N ASN A 374 19.95 25.64 -30.82
CA ASN A 374 18.49 25.71 -30.96
C ASN A 374 18.10 26.67 -32.11
N PRO A 375 17.32 26.24 -33.11
CA PRO A 375 16.56 27.16 -33.95
C PRO A 375 15.06 26.93 -33.77
N GLY A 376 14.33 28.02 -33.49
CA GLY A 376 12.88 28.02 -33.58
C GLY A 376 12.41 28.07 -35.03
N ASN A 377 11.30 27.36 -35.29
CA ASN A 377 10.25 27.55 -36.31
C ASN A 377 10.65 27.56 -37.82
N PRO A 378 9.82 27.00 -38.72
CA PRO A 378 10.26 26.50 -40.02
C PRO A 378 10.18 27.56 -41.13
N GLY A 379 11.03 27.38 -42.14
CA GLY A 379 10.95 28.03 -43.44
C GLY A 379 11.70 27.21 -44.48
N ASP A 380 10.90 26.63 -45.38
CA ASP A 380 11.09 26.34 -46.80
C ASP A 380 12.27 25.46 -47.30
N ASP A 381 11.85 24.34 -47.91
CA ASP A 381 12.28 23.68 -49.15
C ASP A 381 13.69 23.97 -49.71
N GLU A 382 14.50 22.91 -49.87
CA GLU A 382 14.86 22.30 -51.18
C GLU A 382 15.97 21.23 -51.03
N ASP A 383 15.70 20.04 -51.59
CA ASP A 383 16.63 18.98 -52.01
C ASP A 383 17.08 19.30 -53.48
N PRO A 384 18.06 18.65 -54.17
CA PRO A 384 19.01 17.57 -53.81
C PRO A 384 20.47 17.78 -54.30
N ASP A 385 21.41 16.92 -53.88
CA ASP A 385 22.14 15.97 -54.76
C ASP A 385 23.45 15.36 -54.14
N ASN A 386 23.41 14.03 -54.02
CA ASN A 386 24.28 13.04 -54.68
C ASN A 386 25.68 12.62 -54.15
N SER A 387 25.77 11.28 -54.00
CA SER A 387 26.84 10.32 -54.31
C SER A 387 28.06 10.10 -53.40
N GLY A 388 28.23 8.83 -53.00
CA GLY A 388 29.55 8.18 -53.01
C GLY A 388 29.84 7.22 -51.85
N ASP A 389 29.40 5.96 -51.97
CA ASP A 389 30.12 4.79 -51.41
C ASP A 389 31.11 4.31 -52.51
N PRO A 390 32.30 3.76 -52.19
CA PRO A 390 32.37 2.32 -51.89
C PRO A 390 33.54 1.84 -50.97
N GLU A 391 33.39 0.59 -50.54
CA GLU A 391 34.43 -0.44 -50.27
C GLU A 391 34.85 -0.75 -48.81
N ASN A 392 34.33 -1.89 -48.34
CA ASN A 392 34.93 -2.83 -47.39
C ASN A 392 36.16 -3.52 -48.03
N PRO A 393 37.19 -3.89 -47.25
CA PRO A 393 37.38 -5.34 -47.06
C PRO A 393 37.95 -5.76 -45.69
N GLY A 394 37.49 -6.92 -45.21
CA GLY A 394 38.36 -7.96 -44.66
C GLY A 394 38.38 -8.18 -43.14
N ASN A 395 37.71 -9.25 -42.70
CA ASN A 395 38.02 -10.01 -41.48
C ASN A 395 39.36 -10.77 -41.67
N PRO A 396 40.13 -11.09 -40.61
CA PRO A 396 40.00 -12.45 -40.05
C PRO A 396 40.27 -12.61 -38.52
N GLU A 397 39.55 -13.61 -37.98
CA GLU A 397 39.99 -14.67 -37.04
C GLU A 397 40.22 -14.40 -35.52
N ASP A 398 39.44 -15.16 -34.75
CA ASP A 398 39.58 -15.59 -33.34
C ASP A 398 40.75 -16.60 -33.18
N PRO A 399 41.37 -16.74 -32.00
CA PRO A 399 41.03 -17.92 -31.19
C PRO A 399 41.09 -17.75 -29.65
N GLU A 400 40.08 -18.32 -29.00
CA GLU A 400 40.07 -19.23 -27.82
C GLU A 400 40.83 -18.88 -26.51
N ASN A 401 40.04 -18.74 -25.40
CA ASN A 401 40.08 -19.36 -24.04
C ASN A 401 41.44 -19.79 -23.40
N PRO A 402 41.65 -19.90 -22.04
CA PRO A 402 40.65 -20.22 -21.02
C PRO A 402 40.88 -19.72 -19.55
N ASP A 403 39.94 -20.16 -18.70
CA ASP A 403 40.07 -20.51 -17.28
C ASP A 403 39.76 -19.50 -16.14
N ASN A 404 38.62 -19.80 -15.52
CA ASN A 404 38.28 -19.59 -14.12
C ASN A 404 38.97 -20.66 -13.24
N PRO A 405 39.45 -20.30 -12.04
CA PRO A 405 38.92 -20.94 -10.83
C PRO A 405 38.72 -19.88 -9.71
N GLY A 406 37.64 -19.89 -8.94
CA GLY A 406 37.33 -20.89 -7.93
C GLY A 406 37.19 -20.17 -6.57
N ASP A 407 36.02 -20.30 -5.96
CA ASP A 407 35.73 -19.93 -4.57
C ASP A 407 36.45 -20.90 -3.61
N PRO A 408 36.90 -20.45 -2.43
CA PRO A 408 36.40 -21.13 -1.24
C PRO A 408 36.15 -20.23 0.00
N GLU A 409 34.98 -20.46 0.58
CA GLU A 409 34.69 -20.78 1.98
C GLU A 409 35.27 -19.91 3.14
N ASN A 410 34.29 -19.37 3.88
CA ASN A 410 34.29 -19.03 5.30
C ASN A 410 34.91 -20.12 6.20
N PRO A 411 35.55 -19.75 7.32
CA PRO A 411 34.95 -20.18 8.59
C PRO A 411 35.11 -19.19 9.77
N GLY A 412 34.15 -19.27 10.69
CA GLY A 412 34.48 -19.44 12.11
C GLY A 412 34.37 -18.24 13.04
N ASN A 413 33.24 -18.18 13.74
CA ASN A 413 33.09 -17.59 15.09
C ASN A 413 33.97 -18.36 16.11
N PRO A 414 34.48 -17.72 17.17
CA PRO A 414 33.96 -17.94 18.53
C PRO A 414 33.96 -16.62 19.35
N GLY A 415 33.30 -16.43 20.49
CA GLY A 415 32.68 -17.29 21.48
C GLY A 415 32.48 -16.43 22.76
N ASP A 416 31.49 -16.82 23.55
CA ASP A 416 30.96 -16.23 24.79
C ASP A 416 31.94 -16.23 26.00
N GLY A 417 31.67 -15.42 27.03
CA GLY A 417 32.39 -15.43 28.31
C GLY A 417 32.04 -14.34 29.34
N SER A 418 30.83 -14.39 29.92
CA SER A 418 30.40 -14.19 31.33
C SER A 418 31.18 -13.35 32.41
N ASN A 419 30.36 -12.73 33.29
CA ASN A 419 30.53 -12.44 34.74
C ASN A 419 31.50 -11.31 35.19
N THR A 420 31.32 -10.54 36.28
CA THR A 420 30.41 -10.44 37.45
C THR A 420 30.77 -9.12 38.19
N GLY A 421 29.88 -8.56 39.02
CA GLY A 421 30.30 -7.63 40.09
C GLY A 421 29.18 -6.83 40.75
N ASP A 422 28.80 -7.25 41.97
CA ASP A 422 27.76 -6.68 42.84
C ASP A 422 28.37 -5.88 44.02
N SER A 423 27.51 -5.11 44.71
CA SER A 423 27.58 -4.51 46.05
C SER A 423 28.10 -3.06 46.20
N SER A 424 27.24 -2.13 46.72
CA SER A 424 27.09 -1.84 48.16
C SER A 424 26.36 -0.49 48.48
N ASN A 425 25.12 -0.58 48.96
CA ASN A 425 24.36 0.08 50.08
C ASN A 425 24.63 1.56 50.60
N PRO A 426 23.84 2.14 51.56
CA PRO A 426 22.93 3.30 51.34
C PRO A 426 23.04 4.43 52.41
N GLY A 427 22.09 5.37 52.46
CA GLY A 427 21.94 6.32 53.58
C GLY A 427 20.57 7.04 53.60
N ASN A 428 19.86 6.86 54.71
CA ASN A 428 18.53 7.39 55.07
C ASN A 428 18.67 8.53 56.11
N THR A 429 17.74 9.48 56.18
CA THR A 429 17.31 10.13 57.44
C THR A 429 15.91 10.74 57.33
N GLU A 430 15.13 10.46 58.38
CA GLU A 430 13.78 10.89 58.80
C GLU A 430 13.72 12.42 59.11
N ASP A 431 12.60 13.11 59.38
CA ASP A 431 11.58 12.87 60.41
C ASP A 431 10.40 13.90 60.34
N SER A 432 9.29 13.49 60.96
CA SER A 432 7.95 14.01 61.33
C SER A 432 7.75 15.53 61.63
N SER A 433 6.54 16.11 61.82
CA SER A 433 5.31 15.69 62.53
C SER A 433 4.12 16.67 62.32
N LYS A 434 2.86 16.15 62.35
CA LYS A 434 1.54 16.83 62.59
C LYS A 434 1.35 17.13 64.10
N PRO A 435 0.34 17.89 64.64
CA PRO A 435 -1.15 17.74 64.56
C PRO A 435 -1.88 19.14 64.54
N ASP A 436 -3.16 19.41 64.89
CA ASP A 436 -4.53 18.91 64.62
C ASP A 436 -5.56 19.97 65.17
N ASN A 437 -6.81 19.92 64.69
CA ASN A 437 -8.11 20.33 65.30
C ASN A 437 -8.70 21.79 65.35
N THR A 438 -9.81 21.97 64.59
CA THR A 438 -11.21 22.42 64.93
C THR A 438 -11.47 23.81 65.59
N VAL A 439 -12.55 24.60 65.38
CA VAL A 439 -13.86 24.54 64.68
C VAL A 439 -14.60 25.92 64.80
N ASN A 440 -15.54 26.20 63.88
CA ASN A 440 -16.73 27.11 63.92
C ASN A 440 -16.66 28.64 63.62
N GLY A 441 -17.45 29.05 62.61
CA GLY A 441 -18.07 30.39 62.48
C GLY A 441 -18.36 30.86 61.03
N ARG A 442 -19.61 30.73 60.57
CA ARG A 442 -20.23 31.35 59.36
C ARG A 442 -21.11 32.55 59.83
N PRO A 443 -21.55 33.57 59.04
CA PRO A 443 -21.53 33.80 57.58
C PRO A 443 -20.97 35.15 57.11
N GLU A 444 -20.67 35.27 55.80
CA GLU A 444 -21.22 36.35 54.96
C GLU A 444 -21.04 35.99 53.46
N ASP A 445 -21.99 36.46 52.67
CA ASP A 445 -22.27 36.08 51.29
C ASP A 445 -21.14 36.45 50.31
N THR A 446 -20.88 35.56 49.35
CA THR A 446 -20.50 35.94 47.99
C THR A 446 -20.77 34.75 47.06
N GLU A 447 -21.61 35.01 46.06
CA GLU A 447 -21.82 34.16 44.90
C GLU A 447 -20.52 34.11 44.08
N ASP A 448 -19.95 32.94 43.86
CA ASP A 448 -19.32 32.64 42.57
C ASP A 448 -19.31 31.13 42.32
N SER A 449 -19.60 30.83 41.06
CA SER A 449 -19.83 29.58 40.37
C SER A 449 -18.96 28.37 40.78
N GLY A 450 -19.66 27.26 41.03
CA GLY A 450 -19.05 25.95 41.29
C GLY A 450 -18.37 25.36 40.05
N ASP A 451 -17.14 24.92 40.29
CA ASP A 451 -16.38 23.99 39.48
C ASP A 451 -16.93 22.56 39.68
N PRO A 452 -17.08 21.75 38.62
CA PRO A 452 -16.97 20.30 38.73
C PRO A 452 -15.64 19.85 38.11
N GLU A 453 -14.66 19.54 38.97
CA GLU A 453 -13.63 18.54 38.68
C GLU A 453 -14.32 17.21 38.39
N ASP A 454 -14.40 16.82 37.11
CA ASP A 454 -13.62 15.70 36.57
C ASP A 454 -13.93 15.56 35.06
N ALA A 455 -13.35 16.45 34.26
CA ALA A 455 -13.29 16.28 32.81
C ALA A 455 -12.02 15.50 32.50
N GLU A 456 -12.17 14.19 32.26
CA GLU A 456 -11.14 13.36 31.66
C GLU A 456 -10.64 14.06 30.38
N GLN A 457 -9.44 14.66 30.46
CA GLN A 457 -8.78 15.33 29.34
C GLN A 457 -8.72 14.36 28.15
N PRO A 458 -9.16 14.75 26.94
CA PRO A 458 -9.19 13.84 25.81
C PRO A 458 -7.79 13.31 25.54
N ALA A 459 -7.63 11.98 25.57
CA ALA A 459 -6.37 11.31 25.27
C ALA A 459 -5.80 11.88 23.97
N GLN A 460 -4.68 12.63 24.03
CA GLN A 460 -4.10 13.35 22.88
C GLN A 460 -4.12 12.46 21.63
N THR A 461 -5.01 12.70 20.67
CA THR A 461 -5.22 11.81 19.51
C THR A 461 -4.14 11.98 18.44
N THR A 462 -3.22 12.92 18.65
CA THR A 462 -2.15 13.27 17.72
C THR A 462 -0.77 13.06 18.35
N CYS A 463 0.20 12.77 17.47
CA CYS A 463 1.61 12.68 17.78
C CYS A 463 2.32 13.80 17.02
N THR A 464 3.04 14.63 17.75
CA THR A 464 3.91 15.66 17.18
C THR A 464 5.32 15.11 17.13
N ILE A 465 5.87 14.98 15.92
CA ILE A 465 7.26 14.60 15.72
C ILE A 465 8.06 15.84 15.41
N THR A 466 9.07 16.12 16.23
CA THR A 466 9.96 17.28 16.06
C THR A 466 11.26 16.84 15.41
N PHE A 467 11.81 17.66 14.51
CA PHE A 467 13.04 17.37 13.81
C PHE A 467 14.18 18.26 14.30
N ASP A 468 15.17 17.65 14.94
CA ASP A 468 16.42 18.31 15.31
C ASP A 468 17.47 18.03 14.23
N GLY A 469 17.89 19.09 13.54
CA GLY A 469 18.87 19.02 12.47
C GLY A 469 20.26 18.54 12.90
N ASN A 470 20.55 18.43 14.20
CA ASN A 470 21.78 17.88 14.78
C ASN A 470 23.05 18.44 14.11
N GLY A 471 23.09 19.78 14.00
CA GLY A 471 24.15 20.55 13.34
C GLY A 471 23.96 20.77 11.84
N GLY A 472 22.86 20.31 11.24
CA GLY A 472 22.43 20.67 9.90
C GLY A 472 21.63 21.98 9.85
N THR A 473 21.53 22.53 8.64
CA THR A 473 20.86 23.79 8.29
C THR A 473 19.90 23.58 7.11
N ASN A 474 19.10 24.59 6.76
CA ASN A 474 18.11 24.51 5.66
C ASN A 474 17.11 23.37 5.84
N LEU A 475 16.64 23.17 7.07
CA LEU A 475 15.61 22.20 7.39
C LEU A 475 14.29 22.65 6.75
N SER A 476 13.74 21.85 5.83
CA SER A 476 12.52 22.22 5.10
C SER A 476 11.29 22.31 6.00
N ARG A 477 11.27 21.54 7.11
CA ARG A 477 10.19 21.57 8.09
C ARG A 477 10.64 21.09 9.47
N ARG A 478 10.20 21.80 10.52
CA ARG A 478 10.61 21.56 11.92
C ARG A 478 9.75 20.53 12.66
N THR A 479 8.49 20.36 12.27
CA THR A 479 7.56 19.43 12.93
C THR A 479 6.62 18.76 11.91
N ILE A 480 6.22 17.54 12.22
CA ILE A 480 5.02 16.91 11.65
C ILE A 480 4.02 16.69 12.79
N THR A 481 2.74 16.88 12.50
CA THR A 481 1.66 16.49 13.41
C THR A 481 0.81 15.48 12.66
N VAL A 482 0.73 14.27 13.20
CA VAL A 482 -0.03 13.16 12.62
C VAL A 482 -0.93 12.55 13.70
N ARG A 483 -1.99 11.84 13.33
CA ARG A 483 -2.79 11.09 14.31
C ARG A 483 -1.96 9.94 14.90
N ARG A 484 -2.24 9.52 16.13
CA ARG A 484 -1.58 8.35 16.73
C ARG A 484 -1.78 7.13 15.80
N ASN A 485 -0.71 6.37 15.58
CA ASN A 485 -0.60 5.22 14.68
C ASN A 485 -0.69 5.52 13.17
N GLN A 486 -0.75 6.79 12.76
CA GLN A 486 -0.61 7.22 11.37
C GLN A 486 0.87 7.17 10.93
N MET A 487 1.12 6.89 9.65
CA MET A 487 2.46 7.02 9.07
C MET A 487 2.94 8.47 9.13
N MET A 488 4.23 8.67 9.42
CA MET A 488 4.82 10.01 9.53
C MET A 488 4.81 10.80 8.23
N GLY A 489 4.77 10.12 7.08
CA GLY A 489 4.77 10.75 5.76
C GLY A 489 6.13 11.35 5.40
N SER A 490 6.16 12.24 4.39
CA SER A 490 7.40 12.80 3.84
C SER A 490 8.28 13.43 4.92
N MET A 491 9.51 12.93 5.02
CA MET A 491 10.50 13.42 6.00
C MET A 491 11.11 14.73 5.49
N PRO A 492 11.40 15.70 6.37
CA PRO A 492 11.99 16.95 5.94
C PRO A 492 13.40 16.74 5.37
N SER A 493 13.72 17.51 4.34
CA SER A 493 15.07 17.63 3.80
C SER A 493 15.90 18.55 4.67
N ILE A 494 17.19 18.28 4.75
CA ILE A 494 18.13 19.09 5.52
C ILE A 494 19.52 18.95 4.92
N GLN A 495 20.35 19.98 5.08
CA GLN A 495 21.68 20.03 4.49
C GLN A 495 22.73 20.32 5.57
N ARG A 496 23.95 19.82 5.38
CA ARG A 496 25.10 20.14 6.24
C ARG A 496 26.38 20.10 5.43
N LYS A 497 27.02 21.26 5.31
CA LYS A 497 28.27 21.42 4.56
C LYS A 497 29.36 20.46 5.05
N GLY A 498 29.92 19.67 4.15
CA GLY A 498 30.92 18.65 4.41
C GLY A 498 30.38 17.29 4.86
N TYR A 499 29.06 17.08 4.88
CA TYR A 499 28.43 15.84 5.34
C TYR A 499 27.37 15.32 4.35
N LEU A 500 27.20 14.00 4.31
CA LEU A 500 26.06 13.32 3.71
C LEU A 500 24.96 13.13 4.75
N PHE A 501 23.71 13.33 4.34
CA PHE A 501 22.56 13.05 5.18
C PHE A 501 22.23 11.55 5.14
N LYS A 502 22.16 10.90 6.31
CA LYS A 502 21.93 9.44 6.43
C LYS A 502 20.51 9.08 6.89
N GLY A 503 19.70 10.07 7.22
CA GLY A 503 18.30 9.93 7.65
C GLY A 503 18.03 10.48 9.05
N TRP A 504 16.79 10.28 9.51
CA TRP A 504 16.28 10.72 10.80
C TRP A 504 16.27 9.55 11.79
N TYR A 505 16.71 9.76 13.03
CA TYR A 505 16.90 8.70 14.04
C TYR A 505 16.21 9.07 15.34
N THR A 506 15.79 8.07 16.12
CA THR A 506 15.11 8.28 17.40
C THR A 506 16.00 8.90 18.48
N GLU A 507 17.32 8.91 18.30
CA GLU A 507 18.29 9.40 19.28
C GLU A 507 19.38 10.25 18.65
N ARG A 508 19.88 11.23 19.41
CA ARG A 508 20.94 12.15 18.97
C ARG A 508 22.22 11.42 18.55
N THR A 509 22.55 10.34 19.23
CA THR A 509 23.62 9.37 18.93
C THR A 509 23.05 7.97 19.04
N GLY A 510 23.22 7.10 18.02
CA GLY A 510 22.58 5.78 17.99
C GLY A 510 21.11 5.82 17.52
N GLY A 511 20.25 5.05 18.18
CA GLY A 511 18.82 4.93 17.90
C GLY A 511 18.47 4.19 16.61
N VAL A 512 17.15 4.07 16.38
CA VAL A 512 16.58 3.42 15.21
C VAL A 512 16.39 4.44 14.10
N LYS A 513 16.79 4.08 12.87
CA LYS A 513 16.52 4.90 11.68
C LYS A 513 15.02 4.89 11.40
N MET A 514 14.43 6.07 11.42
CA MET A 514 13.02 6.27 11.10
C MET A 514 12.85 6.54 9.62
N SER A 515 11.76 6.01 9.07
CA SER A 515 11.36 6.20 7.68
C SER A 515 9.98 6.84 7.59
N TYR A 516 9.59 7.28 6.41
CA TYR A 516 8.25 7.84 6.19
C TYR A 516 7.11 6.83 6.45
N TYR A 517 7.37 5.53 6.30
CA TYR A 517 6.44 4.44 6.61
C TYR A 517 6.26 4.17 8.11
N THR A 518 7.16 4.70 8.95
CA THR A 518 7.11 4.39 10.38
C THR A 518 5.90 5.09 11.01
N ARG A 519 5.07 4.32 11.71
CA ARG A 519 3.86 4.81 12.40
C ARG A 519 4.26 5.61 13.64
N ALA A 520 3.68 6.79 13.80
CA ALA A 520 3.88 7.62 14.99
C ALA A 520 3.00 7.13 16.14
N THR A 521 3.58 6.42 17.10
CA THR A 521 2.86 5.91 18.28
C THR A 521 2.86 6.89 19.45
N LYS A 522 3.83 7.81 19.48
CA LYS A 522 3.99 8.88 20.46
C LYS A 522 4.65 10.11 19.84
N SER A 523 4.40 11.27 20.43
CA SER A 523 5.18 12.48 20.16
C SER A 523 6.65 12.23 20.54
N GLN A 524 7.59 12.60 19.68
CA GLN A 524 9.02 12.38 19.90
C GLN A 524 9.87 13.30 19.02
N THR A 525 11.14 13.46 19.36
CA THR A 525 12.11 14.17 18.53
C THR A 525 12.93 13.19 17.72
N LEU A 526 13.06 13.43 16.42
CA LEU A 526 13.98 12.73 15.55
C LEU A 526 15.19 13.60 15.24
N TYR A 527 16.35 12.97 15.18
CA TYR A 527 17.64 13.63 15.03
C TYR A 527 18.27 13.26 13.69
N ALA A 528 18.74 14.27 12.95
CA ALA A 528 19.45 14.04 11.71
C ALA A 528 20.78 13.30 11.98
N ARG A 529 21.04 12.26 11.19
CA ARG A 529 22.33 11.56 11.19
C ARG A 529 23.17 12.01 10.00
N TRP A 530 24.43 12.28 10.29
CA TRP A 530 25.38 12.82 9.33
C TRP A 530 26.58 11.89 9.20
N GLU A 531 27.04 11.70 7.97
CA GLU A 531 28.31 11.03 7.67
C GLU A 531 29.28 12.05 7.08
N THR A 532 30.51 12.12 7.58
CA THR A 532 31.52 13.05 7.04
C THR A 532 31.87 12.67 5.60
N VAL A 533 31.86 13.66 4.70
CA VAL A 533 32.34 13.45 3.33
C VAL A 533 33.86 13.41 3.37
N THR A 534 34.42 12.21 3.22
CA THR A 534 35.87 12.03 3.13
C THR A 534 36.39 12.53 1.79
N LYS A 535 37.53 13.23 1.82
CA LYS A 535 38.18 13.72 0.59
C LYS A 535 38.60 12.52 -0.27
N PRO A 536 38.33 12.54 -1.59
CA PRO A 536 38.82 11.51 -2.50
C PRO A 536 40.33 11.34 -2.43
N LYS A 537 40.77 10.11 -2.73
CA LYS A 537 42.20 9.80 -2.91
C LYS A 537 42.82 10.70 -4.00
N LYS A 538 44.14 10.88 -3.93
CA LYS A 538 44.89 11.69 -4.88
C LYS A 538 44.79 11.10 -6.30
N ALA A 539 44.33 11.90 -7.24
CA ALA A 539 44.16 11.45 -8.63
C ALA A 539 45.51 11.24 -9.34
N VAL A 540 45.50 10.34 -10.34
CA VAL A 540 46.70 9.98 -11.12
C VAL A 540 46.39 10.09 -12.60
N ILE A 541 47.10 10.99 -13.29
CA ILE A 541 47.05 11.12 -14.75
C ILE A 541 47.83 9.96 -15.36
N THR A 542 47.15 9.08 -16.09
CA THR A 542 47.76 7.96 -16.81
C THR A 542 48.30 8.41 -18.16
N THR A 543 47.54 9.22 -18.89
CA THR A 543 47.94 9.72 -20.22
C THR A 543 47.74 11.23 -20.30
N LEU A 544 48.73 11.92 -20.86
CA LEU A 544 48.59 13.31 -21.29
C LEU A 544 49.31 13.47 -22.64
N LYS A 545 48.56 13.68 -23.72
CA LYS A 545 49.14 13.80 -25.07
C LYS A 545 48.43 14.84 -25.91
N LYS A 546 49.16 15.46 -26.83
CA LYS A 546 48.58 16.32 -27.87
C LYS A 546 47.62 15.50 -28.74
N ARG A 547 46.46 16.07 -29.10
CA ARG A 547 45.42 15.42 -29.92
C ARG A 547 45.06 16.20 -31.18
N GLY A 548 45.85 17.22 -31.54
CA GLY A 548 45.62 18.09 -32.68
C GLY A 548 46.08 19.52 -32.41
N LYS A 549 45.81 20.44 -33.35
CA LYS A 549 46.13 21.87 -33.17
C LYS A 549 45.28 22.45 -32.03
N GLY A 550 45.93 22.91 -30.96
CA GLY A 550 45.22 23.54 -29.83
C GLY A 550 44.35 22.59 -29.00
N LYS A 551 44.63 21.28 -29.03
CA LYS A 551 43.91 20.25 -28.27
C LYS A 551 44.86 19.27 -27.56
N PHE A 552 44.59 18.92 -26.29
CA PHE A 552 45.24 17.79 -25.62
C PHE A 552 44.22 16.81 -25.03
N LEU A 553 44.57 15.53 -25.00
CA LEU A 553 43.85 14.48 -24.28
C LEU A 553 44.50 14.24 -22.93
N VAL A 554 43.68 14.15 -21.89
CA VAL A 554 44.07 13.67 -20.56
C VAL A 554 43.25 12.43 -20.21
N LYS A 555 43.91 11.36 -19.73
CA LYS A 555 43.29 10.16 -19.14
C LYS A 555 43.79 9.99 -17.70
N TYR A 556 42.99 9.40 -16.83
CA TYR A 556 43.32 9.19 -15.42
C TYR A 556 42.68 7.92 -14.86
N ARG A 557 43.21 7.42 -13.75
CA ARG A 557 42.65 6.23 -13.08
C ARG A 557 41.36 6.59 -12.34
N LYS A 558 40.39 5.67 -12.37
CA LYS A 558 39.17 5.72 -11.54
C LYS A 558 39.55 5.73 -10.06
N ILE A 559 38.95 6.63 -9.31
CA ILE A 559 38.99 6.68 -7.85
C ILE A 559 37.63 6.17 -7.36
N SER A 560 37.62 5.09 -6.59
CA SER A 560 36.38 4.53 -6.04
C SER A 560 35.70 5.54 -5.11
N GLY A 561 34.38 5.67 -5.26
CA GLY A 561 33.54 6.57 -4.47
C GLY A 561 33.73 8.06 -4.72
N SER A 562 34.34 8.47 -5.84
CA SER A 562 34.34 9.87 -6.29
C SER A 562 33.13 10.18 -7.17
N ASP A 563 32.53 11.36 -7.00
CA ASP A 563 31.40 11.79 -7.82
C ASP A 563 31.85 12.49 -9.12
N GLY A 564 33.12 12.88 -9.22
CA GLY A 564 33.66 13.44 -10.46
C GLY A 564 35.09 13.96 -10.32
N TYR A 565 35.58 14.61 -11.37
CA TYR A 565 36.93 15.14 -11.46
C TYR A 565 36.95 16.58 -11.97
N GLU A 566 37.89 17.37 -11.44
CA GLU A 566 38.22 18.71 -11.94
C GLU A 566 39.62 18.69 -12.57
N ILE A 567 39.67 18.94 -13.88
CA ILE A 567 40.90 19.12 -14.65
C ILE A 567 41.28 20.59 -14.59
N CYS A 568 42.46 20.87 -14.06
CA CYS A 568 43.01 22.20 -13.92
C CYS A 568 44.22 22.34 -14.85
N TYR A 569 44.22 23.34 -15.72
CA TYR A 569 45.28 23.55 -16.70
C TYR A 569 45.64 25.02 -16.87
N SER A 570 46.90 25.31 -17.17
CA SER A 570 47.43 26.67 -17.27
C SER A 570 48.71 26.71 -18.12
N THR A 571 49.01 27.86 -18.73
CA THR A 571 50.33 28.12 -19.32
C THR A 571 51.42 28.41 -18.26
N SER A 572 51.03 28.65 -17.01
CA SER A 572 51.91 28.84 -15.86
C SER A 572 52.11 27.53 -15.09
N LYS A 573 53.36 27.08 -14.93
CA LYS A 573 53.71 25.86 -14.17
C LYS A 573 53.23 25.89 -12.72
N LYS A 574 53.22 27.09 -12.13
CA LYS A 574 52.80 27.33 -10.74
C LYS A 574 51.30 27.58 -10.61
N PHE A 575 50.54 27.56 -11.70
CA PHE A 575 49.10 27.88 -11.72
C PHE A 575 48.77 29.24 -11.08
N LYS A 576 49.63 30.25 -11.29
CA LYS A 576 49.42 31.61 -10.77
C LYS A 576 48.58 32.52 -11.69
N SER A 577 48.49 32.19 -12.97
CA SER A 577 47.78 32.97 -13.99
C SER A 577 47.21 32.06 -15.08
N SER A 578 46.20 32.55 -15.81
CA SER A 578 45.56 31.82 -16.92
C SER A 578 45.12 30.40 -16.56
N VAL A 579 44.64 30.21 -15.32
CA VAL A 579 44.18 28.92 -14.83
C VAL A 579 42.77 28.69 -15.35
N LYS A 580 42.58 27.57 -16.04
CA LYS A 580 41.27 27.09 -16.47
C LYS A 580 40.96 25.78 -15.75
N LYS A 581 39.69 25.59 -15.46
CA LYS A 581 39.16 24.40 -14.79
C LYS A 581 38.06 23.80 -15.65
N SER A 582 37.93 22.48 -15.62
CA SER A 582 36.85 21.78 -16.30
C SER A 582 36.46 20.57 -15.47
N ASN A 583 35.18 20.48 -15.13
CA ASN A 583 34.62 19.30 -14.46
C ASN A 583 34.26 18.23 -15.49
N THR A 584 34.27 16.97 -15.05
CA THR A 584 33.93 15.81 -15.88
C THR A 584 33.69 14.59 -15.00
N TYR A 585 32.78 13.73 -15.46
CA TYR A 585 32.45 12.45 -14.85
C TYR A 585 33.21 11.28 -15.51
N SER A 586 33.63 11.47 -16.77
CA SER A 586 34.38 10.50 -17.56
C SER A 586 35.83 10.34 -17.05
N LEU A 587 36.50 9.24 -17.43
CA LEU A 587 37.91 8.97 -17.08
C LEU A 587 38.92 9.51 -18.10
N SER A 588 38.41 10.18 -19.14
CA SER A 588 39.22 10.87 -20.13
C SER A 588 38.53 12.13 -20.62
N LYS A 589 39.31 13.14 -21.02
CA LYS A 589 38.79 14.37 -21.63
C LYS A 589 39.76 14.95 -22.64
N THR A 590 39.24 15.36 -23.79
CA THR A 590 39.98 16.19 -24.75
C THR A 590 39.69 17.66 -24.46
N VAL A 591 40.70 18.39 -24.01
CA VAL A 591 40.62 19.84 -23.79
C VAL A 591 40.92 20.54 -25.11
N LYS A 592 39.93 21.28 -25.62
CA LYS A 592 39.95 22.03 -26.90
C LYS A 592 40.21 23.54 -26.67
N GLY A 593 40.40 24.32 -27.75
CA GLY A 593 40.46 25.79 -27.68
C GLY A 593 41.73 26.39 -27.06
N LEU A 594 42.88 25.70 -27.17
CA LEU A 594 44.13 26.12 -26.55
C LEU A 594 45.02 26.91 -27.51
N LYS A 595 45.80 27.86 -26.97
CA LYS A 595 46.77 28.65 -27.74
C LYS A 595 47.85 27.72 -28.31
N LYS A 596 47.97 27.73 -29.64
CA LYS A 596 48.89 26.87 -30.40
C LYS A 596 50.35 27.15 -30.03
N LYS A 597 51.20 26.12 -30.13
CA LYS A 597 52.66 26.14 -29.86
C LYS A 597 53.04 26.54 -28.42
N LYS A 598 52.10 26.52 -27.46
CA LYS A 598 52.35 26.83 -26.05
C LYS A 598 52.44 25.56 -25.20
N ASN A 599 53.20 25.64 -24.11
CA ASN A 599 53.23 24.62 -23.07
C ASN A 599 52.05 24.83 -22.11
N TYR A 600 51.32 23.76 -21.85
CA TYR A 600 50.27 23.70 -20.83
C TYR A 600 50.67 22.72 -19.73
N TYR A 601 50.48 23.16 -18.51
CA TYR A 601 50.64 22.39 -17.29
C TYR A 601 49.27 21.95 -16.82
N VAL A 602 49.10 20.65 -16.58
CA VAL A 602 47.82 20.01 -16.32
C VAL A 602 47.91 19.20 -15.04
N ARG A 603 46.95 19.38 -14.14
CA ARG A 603 46.75 18.58 -12.93
C ARG A 603 45.27 18.30 -12.76
N ILE A 604 44.93 17.20 -12.10
CA ILE A 604 43.53 16.77 -11.90
C ILE A 604 43.30 16.42 -10.44
N ARG A 605 42.08 16.65 -9.93
CA ARG A 605 41.65 16.18 -8.61
C ARG A 605 40.25 15.59 -8.71
N ALA A 606 39.98 14.55 -7.94
CA ALA A 606 38.63 14.04 -7.77
C ALA A 606 37.87 14.87 -6.71
N TYR A 607 36.54 14.86 -6.76
CA TYR A 607 35.67 15.41 -5.72
C TYR A 607 34.59 14.41 -5.33
N LYS A 608 34.03 14.59 -4.13
CA LYS A 608 32.70 14.15 -3.76
C LYS A 608 31.80 15.36 -3.56
N THR A 609 30.49 15.17 -3.54
CA THR A 609 29.48 16.18 -3.30
C THR A 609 28.90 15.97 -1.90
N ASP A 610 28.76 17.03 -1.12
CA ASP A 610 28.07 16.98 0.17
C ASP A 610 26.56 17.23 0.02
N SER A 611 25.81 17.12 1.12
CA SER A 611 24.35 17.34 1.15
C SER A 611 23.90 18.75 0.74
N THR A 612 24.81 19.71 0.56
CA THR A 612 24.50 21.06 0.04
C THR A 612 24.71 21.17 -1.47
N GLY A 613 25.19 20.11 -2.14
CA GLY A 613 25.68 20.17 -3.52
C GLY A 613 27.12 20.70 -3.62
N SER A 614 27.80 20.98 -2.50
CA SER A 614 29.16 21.52 -2.52
C SER A 614 30.20 20.43 -2.76
N LYS A 615 31.19 20.75 -3.60
CA LYS A 615 32.27 19.82 -3.96
C LYS A 615 33.38 19.79 -2.90
N VAL A 616 33.58 18.62 -2.30
CA VAL A 616 34.68 18.29 -1.39
C VAL A 616 35.82 17.67 -2.19
N TYR A 617 36.84 18.48 -2.46
CA TYR A 617 37.95 18.09 -3.33
C TYR A 617 39.06 17.31 -2.63
N GLY A 618 39.55 16.28 -3.31
CA GLY A 618 40.82 15.63 -3.00
C GLY A 618 42.04 16.47 -3.41
N SER A 619 43.23 15.94 -3.16
CA SER A 619 44.47 16.59 -3.58
C SER A 619 44.67 16.50 -5.10
N TYR A 620 45.25 17.56 -5.68
CA TYR A 620 45.68 17.54 -7.07
C TYR A 620 46.73 16.47 -7.32
N SER A 621 46.66 15.84 -8.50
CA SER A 621 47.66 14.96 -9.06
C SER A 621 49.01 15.66 -9.23
N LYS A 622 50.06 14.87 -9.53
CA LYS A 622 51.32 15.44 -10.02
C LYS A 622 51.05 16.22 -11.32
N THR A 623 51.54 17.46 -11.39
CA THR A 623 51.43 18.30 -12.59
C THR A 623 52.22 17.67 -13.74
N LYS A 624 51.55 17.46 -14.88
CA LYS A 624 52.17 17.04 -16.14
C LYS A 624 52.17 18.18 -17.15
N LYS A 625 53.08 18.13 -18.12
CA LYS A 625 53.25 19.17 -19.16
C LYS A 625 52.95 18.58 -20.53
N VAL A 626 52.24 19.34 -21.36
CA VAL A 626 52.02 19.02 -22.79
C VAL A 626 52.19 20.29 -23.63
N LYS A 627 52.83 20.17 -24.78
CA LYS A 627 52.88 21.23 -25.79
C LYS A 627 51.78 20.99 -26.81
N VAL A 628 50.97 22.01 -27.07
CA VAL A 628 49.72 21.87 -27.83
C VAL A 628 49.78 22.61 -29.16
#